data_AF-A0A970FKA0-F1
#
_entry.id   AF-A0A970FKA0-F1
#
_cell.length_a   1.000
_cell.length_b   1.000
_cell.length_c   1.000
_cell.angle_alpha   90.00
_cell.angle_beta   90.00
_cell.angle_gamma   90.00
#
_symmetry.space_group_name_H-M   'P 1'
#
loop_
_entity.id
_entity.type
_entity.pdbx_description
1 polymer ?
#
loop_
_entity_poly.entity_id
_entity_poly.type
_entity_poly.pdbx_seq_one_letter_code
_entity_poly.pdbx_strand_id
1 'polypeptide(L)' 'FYGSDADVALSSGHDFRHGLIGPGVAASHGYERTHKEGLLNTLCLLKEYITHE' A
#
# COMPACT_ATOMS: atom_id res chain seq x y z
N PHE A 1 1.86 -4.25 17.73
CA PHE A 1 2.03 -3.01 16.95
C PHE A 1 1.98 -3.38 15.47
N TYR A 2 1.28 -2.59 14.66
CA TYR A 2 1.41 -2.63 13.20
C TYR A 2 2.67 -1.84 12.82
N GLY A 3 3.40 -2.31 11.82
CA GLY A 3 4.58 -1.62 11.30
C GLY A 3 4.60 -1.76 9.78
N SER A 4 5.02 -0.69 9.11
CA SER A 4 5.10 -0.61 7.67
C SER A 4 6.49 -0.28 7.18
N ASP A 5 6.75 -0.51 5.90
CA ASP A 5 8.03 -0.16 5.29
C ASP A 5 8.30 1.35 5.35
N ALA A 6 7.24 2.18 5.35
CA ALA A 6 7.36 3.61 5.54
C ALA A 6 7.82 3.97 6.96
N ASP A 7 7.31 3.30 7.99
CA ASP A 7 7.76 3.49 9.37
C ASP A 7 9.25 3.14 9.51
N VAL A 8 9.69 2.06 8.86
CA VAL A 8 11.09 1.66 8.83
C VAL A 8 11.94 2.73 8.15
N ALA A 9 11.53 3.24 6.98
CA ALA A 9 12.24 4.28 6.25
C ALA A 9 12.37 5.60 7.04
N LEU A 10 11.31 6.03 7.73
CA LEU A 10 11.36 7.20 8.60
C LEU A 10 12.31 6.98 9.76
N SER A 11 12.24 5.82 10.41
CA SER A 11 13.09 5.49 11.56
C SER A 11 14.59 5.40 11.20
N SER A 12 14.91 5.09 9.94
CA SER A 12 16.29 5.09 9.43
C SER A 12 16.77 6.48 8.98
N GLY A 13 15.96 7.53 9.19
CA GLY A 13 16.34 8.93 8.95
C GLY A 13 16.02 9.44 7.55
N HIS A 14 15.23 8.71 6.76
CA HIS A 14 14.79 9.18 5.46
C HIS A 14 13.46 9.93 5.56
N ASP A 15 13.48 11.23 5.27
CA ASP A 15 12.28 12.08 5.25
C ASP A 15 11.65 12.12 3.84
N PHE A 16 10.82 11.12 3.55
CA PHE A 16 10.09 11.03 2.30
C PHE A 16 8.61 11.30 2.51
N ARG A 17 7.98 11.98 1.55
CA ARG A 17 6.51 11.94 1.44
C ARG A 17 6.10 10.51 1.10
N HIS A 18 5.27 9.92 1.93
CA HIS A 18 4.83 8.53 1.79
C HIS A 18 3.34 8.42 2.07
N GLY A 19 2.70 7.41 1.46
CA GLY A 19 1.31 7.05 1.69
C GLY A 19 1.17 5.54 1.67
N LEU A 20 0.40 5.00 2.61
CA LEU A 20 0.15 3.56 2.72
C LEU A 20 -1.24 3.26 2.21
N ILE A 21 -1.32 2.58 1.07
CA ILE A 21 -2.59 2.24 0.45
C ILE A 21 -2.50 0.91 -0.28
N GLY A 22 -3.56 0.12 -0.13
CA GLY A 22 -3.70 -1.19 -0.77
C GLY A 22 -5.05 -1.80 -0.43
N PRO A 23 -5.46 -2.86 -1.14
CA PRO A 23 -6.71 -3.54 -0.85
C PRO A 23 -6.58 -4.34 0.45
N GLY A 24 -7.70 -4.51 1.16
CA GLY A 24 -7.75 -5.39 2.32
C GLY A 24 -7.42 -6.84 1.94
N VAL A 25 -6.65 -7.53 2.79
CA VAL A 25 -6.26 -8.94 2.60
C VAL A 25 -6.71 -9.75 3.81
N ALA A 26 -7.32 -10.90 3.56
CA ALA A 26 -7.63 -11.88 4.57
C ALA A 26 -6.47 -12.88 4.72
N ALA A 27 -6.21 -13.30 5.97
CA ALA A 27 -5.16 -14.27 6.33
C ALA A 27 -3.74 -13.83 5.89
N SER A 28 -3.40 -12.56 6.13
CA SER A 28 -2.03 -12.07 5.93
C SER A 28 -1.01 -12.93 6.66
N HIS A 29 0.14 -13.17 6.04
CA HIS A 29 1.18 -14.13 6.50
C HIS A 29 0.78 -15.61 6.46
N GLY A 30 -0.28 -15.95 5.69
CA GLY A 30 -0.72 -17.31 5.44
C GLY A 30 -1.14 -17.51 3.99
N TYR A 31 -2.28 -18.18 3.75
CA TYR A 31 -2.88 -18.23 2.41
C TYR A 31 -3.74 -16.98 2.20
N GLU A 32 -3.11 -15.97 1.59
CA GLU A 32 -3.70 -14.66 1.41
C GLU A 32 -4.84 -14.66 0.39
N ARG A 33 -5.93 -13.95 0.71
CA ARG A 33 -7.07 -13.76 -0.20
C ARG A 33 -7.51 -12.30 -0.21
N THR A 34 -7.83 -11.78 -1.39
CA THR A 34 -8.37 -10.43 -1.57
C THR A 34 -9.40 -10.41 -2.69
N HIS A 35 -10.09 -9.29 -2.84
CA HIS A 35 -11.06 -9.07 -3.90
C HIS A 35 -10.36 -8.61 -5.17
N LYS A 36 -10.70 -9.22 -6.31
CA LYS A 36 -10.19 -8.79 -7.63
C LYS A 36 -10.49 -7.32 -7.91
N GLU A 37 -11.68 -6.85 -7.51
CA GLU A 37 -12.06 -5.44 -7.62
C GLU A 37 -11.17 -4.53 -6.78
N GLY A 38 -10.75 -4.98 -5.59
CA GLY A 38 -9.79 -4.25 -4.76
C GLY A 38 -8.47 -4.03 -5.49
N LEU A 39 -7.94 -5.07 -6.14
CA LEU A 39 -6.71 -4.97 -6.93
C LEU A 39 -6.87 -3.98 -8.11
N LEU A 40 -7.98 -4.08 -8.85
CA LEU A 40 -8.25 -3.20 -10.00
C LEU A 40 -8.39 -1.74 -9.56
N ASN A 41 -9.10 -1.47 -8.47
CA ASN A 41 -9.26 -0.11 -7.95
C ASN A 41 -7.94 0.47 -7.44
N THR A 42 -7.09 -0.33 -6.79
CA THR A 42 -5.74 0.11 -6.41
C THR A 42 -4.89 0.44 -7.65
N LEU A 43 -4.98 -0.34 -8.72
CA LEU A 43 -4.28 -0.04 -9.97
C LEU A 43 -4.79 1.27 -10.61
N CYS A 44 -6.11 1.46 -10.66
CA CYS A 44 -6.70 2.71 -11.18
C CYS A 44 -6.24 3.93 -10.37
N LEU A 45 -6.20 3.81 -9.04
CA LEU A 45 -5.71 4.87 -8.16
C LEU A 45 -4.23 5.19 -8.43
N LEU A 46 -3.37 4.18 -8.54
CA LEU A 46 -1.94 4.39 -8.82
C LEU A 46 -1.72 5.03 -10.20
N LYS A 47 -2.49 4.58 -11.20
CA LYS A 47 -2.45 5.17 -12.54
C LYS A 47 -2.79 6.65 -12.45
N GLU A 48 -3.91 7.00 -11.82
CA GLU A 48 -4.34 8.38 -11.67
C GLU A 48 -3.29 9.21 -10.93
N TYR A 49 -2.77 8.72 -9.81
CA TYR A 49 -1.74 9.42 -9.03
C TYR A 49 -0.45 9.72 -9.82
N ILE A 50 -0.09 8.87 -10.78
CA ILE A 50 1.13 9.04 -11.59
C ILE A 50 0.85 9.91 -12.83
N THR A 51 -0.34 9.80 -13.42
CA THR A 51 -0.64 10.43 -14.72
C THR A 51 -1.38 11.75 -14.61
N HIS A 52 -1.96 12.07 -13.46
CA HIS A 52 -2.66 13.31 -13.21
C HIS A 52 -1.82 14.21 -12.30
N GLU A 53 -1.42 15.38 -12.83
CA GLU A 53 -0.84 16.50 -12.05
C GLU A 53 -1.94 17.38 -11.43
#